data_AF-A0A2K4MQC6-F1
#
_entry.id   AF-A0A2K4MQC6-F1
#
_cell.length_a   1.000
_cell.length_b   1.000
_cell.length_c   1.000
_cell.angle_alpha   90.00
_cell.angle_beta   90.00
_cell.angle_gamma   90.00
#
_symmetry.space_group_name_H-M   'P 1'
#
loop_
_entity.id
_entity.type
_entity.pdbx_description
1 polymer ?
#
loop_
_entity_poly.entity_id
_entity_poly.type
_entity_poly.pdbx_seq_one_letter_code
_entity_poly.pdbx_strand_id
1 'polypeptide(L)' 'MMAAAASRTSDMVVFNYRRPVRARRVELQGGSRLWLVEMLDMRGQVWVWQDEWDGADAALERARRLSLMLE' A
#
# COMPACT_ATOMS: atom_id res chain seq x y z
N MET A 1 -17.26 8.89 -14.18
CA MET A 1 -17.22 7.85 -13.13
C MET A 1 -16.59 6.61 -13.76
N MET A 2 -15.26 6.54 -13.81
CA MET A 2 -14.58 5.34 -14.32
C MET A 2 -14.63 4.30 -13.20
N ALA A 3 -15.37 3.22 -13.43
CA ALA A 3 -15.28 2.04 -12.57
C ALA A 3 -13.80 1.64 -12.53
N ALA A 4 -13.17 1.77 -11.36
CA ALA A 4 -11.80 1.34 -11.14
C ALA A 4 -11.74 -0.15 -11.51
N ALA A 5 -11.19 -0.44 -12.68
CA ALA A 5 -10.99 -1.80 -13.14
C ALA A 5 -10.24 -2.53 -12.02
N ALA A 6 -10.86 -3.59 -11.49
CA ALA A 6 -10.39 -4.28 -10.30
C ALA A 6 -8.91 -4.63 -10.44
N SER A 7 -8.03 -3.82 -9.86
CA SER A 7 -6.61 -4.11 -9.79
C SER A 7 -6.47 -5.40 -9.02
N ARG A 8 -6.04 -6.46 -9.70
CA ARG A 8 -5.84 -7.76 -9.06
C ARG A 8 -4.74 -7.59 -8.02
N THR A 9 -5.16 -7.65 -6.76
CA THR A 9 -4.22 -7.68 -5.65
C THR A 9 -3.68 -9.09 -5.56
N SER A 10 -2.38 -9.24 -5.78
CA SER A 10 -1.75 -10.56 -5.74
C SER A 10 -1.14 -10.87 -4.37
N ASP A 11 -0.58 -9.85 -3.72
CA ASP A 11 0.14 -9.97 -2.45
C ASP A 11 -0.15 -8.74 -1.58
N MET A 12 -0.25 -8.95 -0.27
CA MET A 12 -0.49 -7.89 0.70
C MET A 12 0.19 -8.22 2.03
N VAL A 13 0.90 -7.23 2.59
CA VAL A 13 1.49 -7.29 3.93
C VAL A 13 0.98 -6.11 4.73
N VAL A 14 0.57 -6.35 5.98
CA VAL A 14 0.09 -5.30 6.88
C VAL A 14 1.02 -5.21 8.09
N PHE A 15 1.51 -4.01 8.36
CA PHE A 15 2.22 -3.64 9.56
C PHE A 15 1.27 -2.90 10.49
N ASN A 16 1.16 -3.37 11.73
CA ASN A 16 0.24 -2.80 12.71
C ASN A 16 0.96 -2.53 14.04
N TYR A 17 2.03 -1.74 14.00
CA TYR A 17 2.76 -1.33 15.20
C TYR A 17 2.05 -0.17 15.90
N ARG A 18 2.35 1.08 15.52
CA ARG A 18 1.69 2.27 16.09
C ARG A 18 0.50 2.73 15.27
N ARG A 19 0.58 2.59 13.95
CA ARG A 19 -0.53 2.82 13.04
C ARG A 19 -0.59 1.73 11.96
N PRO A 20 -1.78 1.32 11.52
CA PRO A 20 -1.91 0.33 10.46
C PRO A 20 -1.42 0.90 9.12
N VAL A 21 -0.44 0.23 8.52
CA VAL A 21 0.07 0.53 7.19
C VAL A 21 0.17 -0.78 6.42
N ARG A 22 -0.22 -0.80 5.15
CA ARG A 22 -0.14 -1.98 4.30
C ARG A 22 0.69 -1.69 3.05
N ALA A 23 1.43 -2.68 2.61
CA ALA A 23 2.04 -2.71 1.28
C ALA A 23 1.27 -3.74 0.46
N ARG A 24 0.76 -3.34 -0.69
CA ARG A 24 -0.10 -4.17 -1.55
C ARG A 24 0.42 -4.18 -2.97
N ARG A 25 0.65 -5.36 -3.53
CA ARG A 25 1.04 -5.52 -4.93
C ARG A 25 -0.19 -5.45 -5.82
N VAL A 26 -0.19 -4.48 -6.72
CA VAL A 26 -1.23 -4.27 -7.73
C VAL A 26 -0.67 -4.52 -9.12
N GLU A 27 -1.47 -5.15 -9.97
CA GLU A 27 -1.20 -5.26 -11.39
C GLU A 27 -2.02 -4.19 -12.13
N LEU A 28 -1.33 -3.37 -12.92
CA LEU A 28 -1.93 -2.32 -13.74
C LEU A 28 -2.38 -2.86 -15.10
N GLN A 29 -3.28 -2.14 -15.74
CA GLN A 29 -3.61 -2.40 -17.15
C GLN A 29 -2.34 -2.19 -17.99
N GLY A 30 -1.89 -3.26 -18.66
CA GLY A 30 -0.60 -3.29 -19.37
C GLY A 30 0.42 -4.28 -18.79
N GLY A 31 0.10 -4.95 -17.68
CA GLY A 31 0.93 -6.03 -17.11
C GLY A 31 2.05 -5.55 -16.18
N SER A 32 2.22 -4.23 -16.04
CA SER A 32 3.12 -3.64 -15.04
C SER A 32 2.63 -3.92 -13.63
N ARG A 33 3.56 -4.15 -12.70
CA ARG A 33 3.27 -4.43 -11.29
C ARG A 33 3.90 -3.36 -10.42
N LEU A 34 3.14 -2.86 -9.46
CA LEU A 34 3.59 -1.87 -8.50
C LEU A 34 3.20 -2.29 -7.09
N TRP A 35 3.97 -1.84 -6.11
CA TRP A 35 3.63 -1.93 -4.71
C TRP A 35 3.10 -0.58 -4.23
N LEU A 36 1.85 -0.57 -3.78
CA LEU A 36 1.23 0.58 -3.15
C LEU A 36 1.39 0.49 -1.65
N VAL A 37 1.86 1.58 -1.04
CA VAL A 37 1.90 1.73 0.40
C VAL A 37 0.73 2.60 0.83
N GLU A 38 -0.15 2.05 1.66
CA GLU A 38 -1.38 2.69 2.11
C GLU A 38 -1.42 2.73 3.65
N MET A 39 -1.90 3.82 4.22
CA MET A 39 -2.07 4.00 5.66
C MET A 39 -3.55 4.07 6.02
N LEU A 40 -3.97 3.40 7.09
CA LEU A 40 -5.35 3.50 7.54
C LEU A 40 -5.58 4.85 8.23
N ASP A 41 -6.44 5.69 7.65
CA ASP A 41 -7.06 6.77 8.39
C ASP A 41 -8.16 6.22 9.29
N MET A 42 -7.92 6.28 10.60
CA MET A 42 -8.84 5.78 11.61
C MET A 42 -10.14 6.60 11.68
N ARG A 43 -10.15 7.85 11.23
CA ARG A 43 -11.34 8.72 11.27
C ARG A 43 -12.31 8.34 10.16
N GLY A 44 -11.80 8.18 8.94
CA GLY A 44 -12.58 7.76 7.78
C GLY A 44 -12.74 6.25 7.65
N GLN A 45 -11.96 5.44 8.39
CA GLN A 45 -11.86 3.99 8.19
C GLN A 45 -11.47 3.63 6.74
N VAL A 46 -10.62 4.46 6.13
CA VAL A 46 -10.18 4.33 4.73
C VAL A 46 -8.67 4.19 4.63
N TRP A 47 -8.22 3.37 3.70
CA TRP A 47 -6.80 3.26 3.37
C TRP A 47 -6.42 4.39 2.41
N VAL A 48 -5.53 5.26 2.87
CA VAL A 48 -5.04 6.42 2.13
C VAL A 48 -3.71 6.07 1.48
N TRP A 49 -3.59 6.32 0.19
CA TRP A 49 -2.35 6.11 -0.54
C TRP A 49 -1.26 7.08 -0.08
N GLN A 50 -0.08 6.54 0.23
CA GLN A 50 1.07 7.31 0.69
C GLN A 50 2.22 7.32 -0.32
N ASP A 51 2.51 6.17 -0.93
CA ASP A 51 3.72 5.97 -1.74
C ASP A 51 3.54 4.81 -2.72
N GLU A 52 4.37 4.78 -3.77
CA GLU A 52 4.40 3.71 -4.77
C GLU A 52 5.84 3.31 -5.12
N TRP A 53 6.06 2.01 -5.32
CA TRP A 53 7.38 1.46 -5.59
C TRP A 53 7.30 0.30 -6.58
N ASP A 54 8.30 0.17 -7.45
CA ASP A 54 8.42 -0.96 -8.38
C ASP A 54 8.82 -2.27 -7.66
N GLY A 55 9.50 -2.15 -6.52
CA GLY A 55 10.07 -3.28 -5.78
C GLY A 55 9.42 -3.53 -4.41
N ALA A 56 9.35 -4.81 -4.03
CA ALA A 56 8.77 -5.23 -2.75
C ALA A 56 9.56 -4.70 -1.55
N ASP A 57 10.89 -4.83 -1.56
CA ASP A 57 11.73 -4.51 -0.40
C ASP A 57 11.61 -3.04 0.02
N ALA A 58 11.68 -2.12 -0.94
CA ALA A 58 11.54 -0.69 -0.68
C ALA A 58 10.13 -0.34 -0.19
N ALA A 59 9.09 -0.92 -0.78
CA ALA A 59 7.72 -0.72 -0.34
C ALA A 59 7.47 -1.24 1.08
N LEU A 60 8.00 -2.43 1.40
CA LEU A 60 7.85 -3.06 2.70
C LEU A 60 8.60 -2.29 3.78
N GLU A 61 9.84 -1.87 3.52
CA GLU A 61 10.59 -1.04 4.47
C GLU A 61 9.91 0.33 4.66
N ARG A 62 9.38 0.95 3.60
CA ARG A 62 8.61 2.19 3.71
C ARG A 62 7.35 2.00 4.54
N ALA A 63 6.58 0.94 4.29
CA ALA A 63 5.38 0.62 5.06
C ALA A 63 5.71 0.35 6.53
N ARG A 64 6.81 -0.36 6.82
CA ARG A 64 7.30 -0.64 8.16
C ARG A 64 7.66 0.64 8.92
N ARG A 65 8.45 1.52 8.31
CA ARG A 65 8.84 2.82 8.89
C ARG A 65 7.63 3.70 9.16
N LEU A 66 6.72 3.80 8.18
CA LEU A 66 5.47 4.53 8.37
C LEU A 66 4.68 3.97 9.55
N SER A 67 4.52 2.64 9.67
CA SER A 67 3.78 2.03 10.79
C SER A 67 4.42 2.30 12.16
N LEU A 68 5.75 2.45 12.20
CA LEU A 68 6.52 2.83 13.39
C LEU A 68 6.56 4.34 13.65
N MET A 69 6.04 5.17 12.74
CA MET A 69 6.17 6.63 12.75
C MET A 69 7.63 7.11 12.68
N LEU A 70 8.46 6.38 11.93
CA LEU A 70 9.82 6.79 11.57
C LEU A 70 9.78 7.45 10.20
N GLU A 71 10.54 8.54 10.04
CA GLU A 71 10.64 9.28 8.77
C GLU A 71 11.39 8.49 7.68
#